data_AF-A0A0Q9TNZ0-F1
#
_entry.id   AF-A0A0Q9TNZ0-F1
#
_cell.length_a   1.000
_cell.length_b   1.000
_cell.length_c   1.000
_cell.angle_alpha   90.00
_cell.angle_beta   90.00
_cell.angle_gamma   90.00
#
_symmetry.space_group_name_H-M   'P 1'
#
loop_
_entity.id
_entity.type
_entity.pdbx_description
1 polymer ?
#
loop_
_entity_poly.entity_id
_entity_poly.type
_entity_poly.pdbx_seq_one_letter_code
_entity_poly.pdbx_strand_id
1 'polypeptide(L)'
;MRTTTLLAPTLGVALALAALTGVPAHAAATCDGRAATIEVPATAYDTAPVVGTPGNDVIVGTPGRDTIDGAGGNDVICGLGGPDTLAGGEGDDRLFGGLDMEYSIDDGYRGDLVSPGPGNDHVDLGADPAALHIHRVDFGYLDRVVYADATAPVTVDLTAGTATGEGTDTIVVEGPAGVVGSAFGDRITGSPYRDLIQAGDGDDVVDGRGGDDHLVVDGGADTTTSLPALDGGDDVADGGPGTDGLVSSGGTDQLSGDAGNDFLTTSPVTAGSLRGGPGKDRVYAEGPVDVSAGAGKDQIDYVLQPGFRTEIDGDGGRDSLDLQLSRAFGTGEKVRVDRPRNRITFTGSTTRLGYFEVERLDVSGGHPHWTFVGTRADESLRVLGGRSLTAYGRGGDDVFYGTGGRDLLDGGRGRDRANGSSGRDTCVSVERAVSCERRR
;
A
#
# COMPACT_ATOMS: atom_id res chain seq x y z
N MET A 1 12.44 -18.72 110.83
CA MET A 1 11.61 -19.94 110.70
C MET A 1 10.96 -19.93 109.34
N ARG A 2 10.82 -21.12 108.73
CA ARG A 2 10.19 -21.46 107.44
C ARG A 2 9.04 -20.53 107.02
N THR A 3 8.91 -20.26 105.71
CA THR A 3 7.87 -20.88 104.85
C THR A 3 8.03 -20.55 103.36
N THR A 4 7.55 -21.50 102.57
CA THR A 4 7.60 -21.71 101.11
C THR A 4 6.35 -21.13 100.41
N THR A 5 6.41 -21.01 99.08
CA THR A 5 5.30 -21.02 98.07
C THR A 5 4.37 -19.79 98.02
N LEU A 6 3.88 -19.28 96.88
CA LEU A 6 3.51 -19.87 95.58
C LEU A 6 3.58 -18.81 94.45
N LEU A 7 3.88 -19.25 93.23
CA LEU A 7 3.69 -18.50 91.98
C LEU A 7 2.21 -18.33 91.64
N ALA A 8 1.85 -17.17 91.08
CA ALA A 8 0.78 -17.03 90.09
C ALA A 8 1.24 -15.99 89.05
N PRO A 9 1.33 -16.32 87.74
CA PRO A 9 1.70 -15.34 86.73
C PRO A 9 0.48 -14.52 86.35
N THR A 10 0.62 -13.20 86.37
CA THR A 10 -0.32 -12.27 85.75
C THR A 10 -0.24 -12.42 84.24
N LEU A 11 -1.33 -12.87 83.62
CA LEU A 11 -1.51 -12.94 82.18
C LEU A 11 -1.68 -11.51 81.65
N GLY A 12 -0.56 -10.84 81.33
CA GLY A 12 -0.58 -9.58 80.58
C GLY A 12 -0.88 -9.89 79.13
N VAL A 13 -2.11 -9.60 78.68
CA VAL A 13 -2.44 -9.58 77.25
C VAL A 13 -1.70 -8.40 76.65
N ALA A 14 -0.53 -8.66 76.06
CA ALA A 14 0.14 -7.73 75.18
C ALA A 14 -0.72 -7.63 73.91
N LEU A 15 -1.40 -6.50 73.74
CA LEU A 15 -2.00 -6.13 72.46
C LEU A 15 -0.83 -5.92 71.48
N ALA A 16 -0.50 -6.95 70.72
CA ALA A 16 0.43 -6.83 69.60
C ALA A 16 -0.26 -5.92 68.58
N LEU A 17 0.11 -4.64 68.58
CA LEU A 17 -0.17 -3.74 67.47
C LEU A 17 0.60 -4.32 66.28
N ALA A 18 -0.10 -5.10 65.44
CA ALA A 18 0.42 -5.46 64.15
C ALA A 18 0.64 -4.15 63.40
N ALA A 19 1.90 -3.72 63.32
CA ALA A 19 2.28 -2.71 62.36
C ALA A 19 1.99 -3.31 60.99
N LEU A 20 0.84 -2.95 60.41
CA LEU A 20 0.69 -3.05 58.97
C LEU A 20 1.81 -2.17 58.42
N THR A 21 2.86 -2.82 57.93
CA THR A 21 3.79 -2.19 57.01
C THR A 21 2.95 -1.84 55.79
N GLY A 22 2.39 -0.63 55.78
CA GLY A 22 1.76 -0.10 54.59
C GLY A 22 2.79 -0.21 53.49
N VAL A 23 2.54 -1.11 52.54
CA VAL A 23 3.18 -1.02 51.24
C VAL A 23 2.96 0.43 50.80
N PRO A 24 4.00 1.18 50.38
CA PRO A 24 3.77 2.53 49.89
C PRO A 24 2.66 2.45 48.86
N ALA A 25 1.55 3.15 49.12
CA ALA A 25 0.46 3.25 48.17
C ALA A 25 1.11 3.77 46.89
N HIS A 26 1.22 2.90 45.89
CA HIS A 26 1.63 3.33 44.57
C HIS A 26 0.57 4.37 44.17
N ALA A 27 1.03 5.54 43.74
CA ALA A 27 0.11 6.52 43.18
C ALA A 27 -0.64 5.80 42.06
N ALA A 28 -1.97 5.83 42.09
CA ALA A 28 -2.78 5.24 41.04
C ALA A 28 -2.31 5.82 39.69
N ALA A 29 -2.23 4.97 38.67
CA ALA A 29 -1.92 5.43 37.34
C ALA A 29 -2.96 6.47 36.90
N THR A 30 -2.57 7.37 36.01
CA THR A 30 -3.46 8.43 35.53
C THR A 30 -3.43 8.55 34.03
N CYS A 31 -4.60 8.74 33.42
CA CYS A 31 -4.76 9.08 32.00
C CYS A 31 -5.52 10.40 31.89
N ASP A 32 -5.01 11.34 31.08
CA ASP A 32 -5.59 12.68 30.89
C ASP A 32 -5.95 13.38 32.23
N GLY A 33 -5.06 13.27 33.22
CA GLY A 33 -5.21 13.85 34.56
C GLY A 33 -6.25 13.18 35.48
N ARG A 34 -6.85 12.05 35.08
CA ARG A 34 -7.82 11.29 35.88
C ARG A 34 -7.18 10.02 36.44
N ALA A 35 -7.56 9.62 37.65
CA ALA A 35 -7.08 8.37 38.25
C ALA A 35 -7.74 7.16 37.58
N ALA A 36 -6.95 6.12 37.31
CA ALA A 36 -7.40 4.88 36.70
C ALA A 36 -8.51 4.20 37.52
N THR A 37 -9.58 3.78 36.84
CA THR A 37 -10.56 2.82 37.36
C THR A 37 -10.09 1.39 37.09
N ILE A 38 -9.35 1.21 35.98
CA ILE A 38 -8.80 -0.06 35.53
C ILE A 38 -7.33 0.16 35.11
N GLU A 39 -6.42 -0.66 35.64
CA GLU A 39 -5.01 -0.69 35.22
C GLU A 39 -4.73 -2.05 34.57
N VAL A 40 -4.15 -2.04 33.36
CA VAL A 40 -3.79 -3.27 32.66
C VAL A 40 -2.61 -3.94 33.37
N PRO A 41 -2.68 -5.26 33.66
CA PRO A 41 -1.60 -5.93 34.38
C PRO A 41 -0.31 -6.07 33.55
N ALA A 42 0.73 -5.31 33.90
CA ALA A 42 2.07 -5.36 33.29
C ALA A 42 2.83 -6.67 33.63
N THR A 43 2.36 -7.78 33.08
CA THR A 43 2.86 -9.14 33.35
C THR A 43 3.74 -9.71 32.24
N ALA A 44 3.68 -9.13 31.05
CA ALA A 44 4.46 -9.48 29.85
C ALA A 44 4.48 -8.30 28.86
N TYR A 45 5.23 -8.43 27.77
CA TYR A 45 5.20 -7.48 26.66
C TYR A 45 3.87 -7.51 25.91
N ASP A 46 3.35 -8.71 25.59
CA ASP A 46 1.98 -8.87 25.11
C ASP A 46 1.07 -9.12 26.33
N THR A 47 0.16 -8.21 26.62
CA THR A 47 -0.77 -8.37 27.74
C THR A 47 -2.02 -9.15 27.32
N ALA A 48 -2.80 -9.59 28.30
CA ALA A 48 -4.10 -10.22 28.04
C ALA A 48 -5.14 -9.12 27.76
N PRO A 49 -6.10 -9.33 26.83
CA PRO A 49 -7.13 -8.34 26.54
C PRO A 49 -7.89 -7.88 27.78
N VAL A 50 -8.09 -6.57 27.88
CA VAL A 50 -8.84 -5.92 28.95
C VAL A 50 -10.11 -5.32 28.37
N VAL A 51 -11.23 -5.55 29.05
CA VAL A 51 -12.52 -4.97 28.71
C VAL A 51 -12.98 -4.12 29.88
N GLY A 52 -13.43 -2.91 29.57
CA GLY A 52 -14.06 -1.97 30.48
C GLY A 52 -15.43 -2.43 30.96
N THR A 53 -16.18 -1.49 31.49
CA THR A 53 -17.55 -1.68 31.96
C THR A 53 -18.51 -0.95 31.04
N PRO A 54 -19.85 -1.17 31.14
CA PRO A 54 -20.82 -0.38 30.38
C PRO A 54 -20.98 1.08 30.85
N GLY A 55 -20.02 1.64 31.58
CA GLY A 55 -20.05 3.03 32.03
C GLY A 55 -18.64 3.59 32.12
N ASN A 56 -18.55 4.92 32.28
CA ASN A 56 -17.32 5.68 32.13
C ASN A 56 -16.13 5.15 32.95
N ASP A 57 -15.13 4.64 32.24
CA ASP A 57 -13.90 4.10 32.76
C ASP A 57 -12.70 5.00 32.47
N VAL A 58 -11.67 4.87 33.30
CA VAL A 58 -10.34 5.40 33.05
C VAL A 58 -9.41 4.21 33.01
N ILE A 59 -9.00 3.83 31.80
CA ILE A 59 -8.19 2.64 31.55
C ILE A 59 -6.77 3.06 31.21
N VAL A 60 -5.79 2.53 31.95
CA VAL A 60 -4.36 2.77 31.68
C VAL A 60 -3.69 1.46 31.32
N GLY A 61 -3.13 1.43 30.11
CA GLY A 61 -2.27 0.37 29.57
C GLY A 61 -0.89 0.32 30.23
N THR A 62 0.05 -0.23 29.50
CA THR A 62 1.40 -0.57 29.93
C THR A 62 2.40 -0.09 28.87
N PRO A 63 3.73 -0.15 29.14
CA PRO A 63 4.73 0.08 28.09
C PRO A 63 4.92 -1.09 27.11
N GLY A 64 3.95 -2.01 27.02
CA GLY A 64 3.96 -3.17 26.13
C GLY A 64 2.74 -3.14 25.22
N ARG A 65 2.56 -4.17 24.41
CA ARG A 65 1.38 -4.33 23.56
C ARG A 65 0.15 -4.66 24.40
N ASP A 66 -0.79 -3.73 24.41
CA ASP A 66 -2.08 -3.86 25.05
C ASP A 66 -3.22 -4.05 24.05
N THR A 67 -4.28 -4.72 24.50
CA THR A 67 -5.56 -4.80 23.78
C THR A 67 -6.65 -4.39 24.76
N ILE A 68 -7.24 -3.22 24.52
CA ILE A 68 -8.17 -2.57 25.43
C ILE A 68 -9.47 -2.25 24.69
N ASP A 69 -10.60 -2.65 25.27
CA ASP A 69 -11.95 -2.34 24.82
C ASP A 69 -12.69 -1.59 25.93
N GLY A 70 -13.07 -0.33 25.71
CA GLY A 70 -13.85 0.48 26.66
C GLY A 70 -15.27 -0.04 26.87
N ALA A 71 -15.79 -0.78 25.89
CA ALA A 71 -17.16 -1.28 25.78
C ALA A 71 -18.20 -0.17 25.59
N GLY A 72 -18.59 0.55 26.63
CA GLY A 72 -19.49 1.68 26.43
C GLY A 72 -19.60 2.57 27.64
N GLY A 73 -20.12 3.78 27.43
CA GLY A 73 -19.89 4.89 28.35
C GLY A 73 -18.87 5.84 27.74
N ASN A 74 -18.58 6.94 28.44
CA ASN A 74 -17.61 7.93 27.95
C ASN A 74 -16.27 7.68 28.67
N ASP A 75 -15.39 6.97 27.99
CA ASP A 75 -14.16 6.41 28.53
C ASP A 75 -12.95 7.29 28.26
N VAL A 76 -11.90 7.06 29.06
CA VAL A 76 -10.59 7.69 28.90
C VAL A 76 -9.54 6.58 28.91
N ILE A 77 -8.98 6.27 27.74
CA ILE A 77 -8.08 5.14 27.51
C ILE A 77 -6.70 5.66 27.10
N CYS A 78 -5.66 5.28 27.83
CA CYS A 78 -4.26 5.52 27.45
C CYS A 78 -3.55 4.19 27.24
N GLY A 79 -3.09 3.90 26.02
CA GLY A 79 -2.25 2.74 25.71
C GLY A 79 -0.87 2.83 26.38
N LEU A 80 -0.27 4.02 26.28
CA LEU A 80 1.05 4.45 26.80
C LEU A 80 2.19 4.23 25.82
N GLY A 81 2.61 3.00 25.55
CA GLY A 81 3.65 2.81 24.55
C GLY A 81 3.88 1.37 24.21
N GLY A 82 4.37 1.13 23.01
CA GLY A 82 4.31 -0.19 22.40
C GLY A 82 2.99 -0.32 21.62
N PRO A 83 2.94 -1.20 20.60
CA PRO A 83 1.80 -1.31 19.70
C PRO A 83 0.54 -1.74 20.43
N ASP A 84 -0.40 -0.81 20.56
CA ASP A 84 -1.67 -1.02 21.23
C ASP A 84 -2.82 -1.24 20.26
N THR A 85 -3.85 -1.93 20.71
CA THR A 85 -5.15 -1.96 20.04
C THR A 85 -6.19 -1.44 21.01
N LEU A 86 -6.72 -0.26 20.72
CA LEU A 86 -7.65 0.47 21.57
C LEU A 86 -9.01 0.55 20.87
N ALA A 87 -10.07 0.13 21.54
CA ALA A 87 -11.45 0.37 21.12
C ALA A 87 -12.15 1.23 22.19
N GLY A 88 -12.75 2.35 21.79
CA GLY A 88 -13.58 3.18 22.67
C GLY A 88 -14.91 2.49 22.97
N GLY A 89 -15.67 2.21 21.91
CA GLY A 89 -16.96 1.54 22.02
C GLY A 89 -18.10 2.51 21.79
N GLU A 90 -19.24 2.33 22.48
CA GLU A 90 -20.33 3.31 22.41
C GLU A 90 -20.13 4.45 23.43
N GLY A 91 -20.11 5.71 23.00
CA GLY A 91 -20.04 6.86 23.90
C GLY A 91 -19.08 7.92 23.38
N ASP A 92 -18.93 9.05 24.08
CA ASP A 92 -17.93 10.05 23.69
C ASP A 92 -16.61 9.77 24.43
N ASP A 93 -15.65 9.15 23.74
CA ASP A 93 -14.42 8.61 24.30
C ASP A 93 -13.21 9.52 24.08
N ARG A 94 -12.18 9.31 24.91
CA ARG A 94 -10.86 9.94 24.75
C ARG A 94 -9.80 8.85 24.69
N LEU A 95 -9.22 8.66 23.52
CA LEU A 95 -8.30 7.58 23.22
C LEU A 95 -6.92 8.17 22.94
N PHE A 96 -5.91 7.69 23.69
CA PHE A 96 -4.52 8.08 23.55
C PHE A 96 -3.71 6.83 23.24
N GLY A 97 -3.20 6.72 22.01
CA GLY A 97 -2.33 5.61 21.58
C GLY A 97 -1.09 5.55 22.46
N GLY A 98 -0.21 6.53 22.29
CA GLY A 98 0.93 6.68 23.19
C GLY A 98 2.18 7.08 22.44
N LEU A 99 3.33 6.62 22.92
CA LEU A 99 4.59 6.75 22.20
C LEU A 99 5.20 5.35 22.07
N ASP A 100 5.45 4.94 20.84
CA ASP A 100 6.15 3.69 20.62
C ASP A 100 7.65 3.87 20.81
N MET A 101 8.24 2.97 21.61
CA MET A 101 9.67 2.96 21.83
C MET A 101 10.46 2.26 20.70
N GLU A 102 11.75 2.58 20.65
CA GLU A 102 12.74 2.29 19.59
C GLU A 102 12.47 1.12 18.62
N TYR A 103 12.34 1.47 17.35
CA TYR A 103 12.22 0.60 16.16
C TYR A 103 13.29 -0.51 16.09
N SER A 104 12.86 -1.76 15.94
CA SER A 104 13.70 -2.87 15.48
C SER A 104 13.01 -3.64 14.35
N ILE A 105 13.56 -3.57 13.13
CA ILE A 105 13.03 -4.27 11.94
C ILE A 105 12.82 -5.80 12.13
N ASP A 106 13.48 -6.40 13.12
CA ASP A 106 13.43 -7.84 13.39
C ASP A 106 12.33 -8.28 14.40
N ASP A 107 11.56 -7.35 14.98
CA ASP A 107 10.53 -7.67 16.01
C ASP A 107 9.08 -7.67 15.52
N GLY A 108 8.83 -7.27 14.27
CA GLY A 108 7.48 -7.14 13.74
C GLY A 108 6.69 -5.99 14.36
N TYR A 109 7.36 -4.85 14.63
CA TYR A 109 6.75 -3.61 15.09
C TYR A 109 5.50 -3.28 14.27
N ARG A 110 4.48 -2.87 15.00
CA ARG A 110 3.26 -2.25 14.49
C ARG A 110 3.10 -0.93 15.25
N GLY A 111 2.42 0.05 14.67
CA GLY A 111 1.90 1.19 15.42
C GLY A 111 0.56 0.82 16.06
N ASP A 112 -0.03 1.79 16.74
CA ASP A 112 -1.30 1.67 17.41
C ASP A 112 -2.47 1.53 16.43
N LEU A 113 -3.47 0.74 16.82
CA LEU A 113 -4.77 0.66 16.15
C LEU A 113 -5.84 1.22 17.08
N VAL A 114 -6.37 2.37 16.74
CA VAL A 114 -7.36 3.08 17.57
C VAL A 114 -8.71 3.11 16.85
N SER A 115 -9.68 2.37 17.38
CA SER A 115 -11.07 2.32 16.91
C SER A 115 -11.95 3.16 17.83
N PRO A 116 -12.41 4.35 17.41
CA PRO A 116 -13.22 5.22 18.27
C PRO A 116 -14.58 4.60 18.57
N GLY A 117 -15.30 4.20 17.53
CA GLY A 117 -16.66 3.66 17.62
C GLY A 117 -17.73 4.76 17.51
N PRO A 118 -18.99 4.45 17.85
CA PRO A 118 -20.07 5.42 17.80
C PRO A 118 -20.00 6.46 18.93
N GLY A 119 -19.86 7.73 18.57
CA GLY A 119 -19.59 8.78 19.55
C GLY A 119 -19.04 10.07 18.95
N ASN A 120 -18.88 11.12 19.75
CA ASN A 120 -18.00 12.23 19.37
C ASN A 120 -16.68 12.07 20.10
N ASP A 121 -15.75 11.41 19.44
CA ASP A 121 -14.54 10.95 20.11
C ASP A 121 -13.39 11.94 19.98
N HIS A 122 -12.42 11.78 20.86
CA HIS A 122 -11.14 12.44 20.79
C HIS A 122 -10.04 11.40 20.69
N VAL A 123 -9.45 11.31 19.52
CA VAL A 123 -8.34 10.41 19.21
C VAL A 123 -7.06 11.21 19.19
N ASP A 124 -6.10 10.80 20.01
CA ASP A 124 -4.71 11.23 19.94
C ASP A 124 -3.88 9.99 19.67
N LEU A 125 -3.41 9.84 18.43
CA LEU A 125 -2.58 8.69 18.06
C LEU A 125 -1.22 8.75 18.76
N GLY A 126 -0.78 9.94 19.17
CA GLY A 126 0.58 10.17 19.61
C GLY A 126 1.52 10.47 18.45
N ALA A 127 2.81 10.61 18.77
CA ALA A 127 3.83 10.93 17.80
C ALA A 127 4.99 9.94 17.94
N ASP A 128 5.35 9.29 16.84
CA ASP A 128 6.48 8.37 16.79
C ASP A 128 7.67 8.96 16.01
N PRO A 129 8.58 9.71 16.66
CA PRO A 129 9.77 10.24 16.02
C PRO A 129 10.65 9.16 15.35
N ALA A 130 10.58 7.91 15.84
CA ALA A 130 11.32 6.79 15.28
C ALA A 130 10.71 6.31 13.95
N ALA A 131 9.38 6.40 13.77
CA ALA A 131 8.70 6.01 12.55
C ALA A 131 9.10 6.89 11.35
N LEU A 132 9.53 8.13 11.57
CA LEU A 132 9.95 9.09 10.52
C LEU A 132 11.12 8.60 9.63
N HIS A 133 11.89 7.60 10.05
CA HIS A 133 13.07 7.11 9.30
C HIS A 133 12.84 5.77 8.57
N ILE A 134 11.62 5.24 8.59
CA ILE A 134 11.30 3.96 7.97
C ILE A 134 11.03 4.20 6.48
N HIS A 135 11.84 3.58 5.62
CA HIS A 135 11.84 3.77 4.15
C HIS A 135 11.31 2.53 3.39
N ARG A 136 10.57 1.62 4.04
CA ARG A 136 10.00 0.44 3.37
C ARG A 136 8.55 0.16 3.76
N VAL A 137 7.87 -0.32 2.73
CA VAL A 137 6.47 -0.72 2.52
C VAL A 137 5.85 -1.70 3.53
N ASP A 138 6.39 -1.89 4.75
CA ASP A 138 5.68 -2.76 5.70
C ASP A 138 4.60 -1.95 6.40
N PHE A 139 3.35 -2.30 6.09
CA PHE A 139 2.09 -1.67 6.46
C PHE A 139 1.78 -1.69 7.98
N GLY A 140 2.77 -1.99 8.80
CA GLY A 140 2.62 -2.13 10.24
C GLY A 140 2.90 -0.86 11.01
N TYR A 141 3.83 0.00 10.57
CA TYR A 141 4.57 0.89 11.49
C TYR A 141 3.95 2.25 11.81
N LEU A 142 2.77 2.58 11.29
CA LEU A 142 2.11 3.85 11.58
C LEU A 142 0.88 3.60 12.44
N ASP A 143 0.69 4.47 13.42
CA ASP A 143 -0.56 4.54 14.18
C ASP A 143 -1.72 4.84 13.25
N ARG A 144 -2.83 4.14 13.43
CA ARG A 144 -4.02 4.30 12.60
C ARG A 144 -5.27 4.50 13.41
N VAL A 145 -6.10 5.42 12.93
CA VAL A 145 -7.52 5.45 13.29
C VAL A 145 -8.28 4.44 12.42
N VAL A 146 -9.16 3.67 13.03
CA VAL A 146 -9.82 2.51 12.40
C VAL A 146 -11.33 2.67 12.43
N TYR A 147 -11.96 2.65 11.26
CA TYR A 147 -13.41 2.71 11.04
C TYR A 147 -13.96 1.44 10.36
N ALA A 148 -13.21 0.34 10.39
CA ALA A 148 -13.54 -0.89 9.66
C ALA A 148 -14.89 -1.51 10.04
N ASP A 149 -15.34 -1.30 11.29
CA ASP A 149 -16.62 -1.81 11.78
C ASP A 149 -17.77 -0.79 11.61
N ALA A 150 -17.51 0.38 11.02
CA ALA A 150 -18.51 1.40 10.81
C ALA A 150 -19.65 0.88 9.94
N THR A 151 -20.88 1.26 10.30
CA THR A 151 -22.10 0.74 9.65
C THR A 151 -22.61 1.61 8.49
N ALA A 152 -21.87 2.65 8.13
CA ALA A 152 -22.14 3.60 7.06
C ALA A 152 -20.81 4.24 6.59
N PRO A 153 -20.79 4.93 5.43
CA PRO A 153 -19.61 5.66 4.98
C PRO A 153 -19.06 6.63 6.02
N VAL A 154 -17.73 6.73 6.07
CA VAL A 154 -17.00 7.69 6.87
C VAL A 154 -16.37 8.79 5.99
N THR A 155 -16.24 9.97 6.57
CA THR A 155 -15.42 11.05 6.00
C THR A 155 -14.34 11.40 7.00
N VAL A 156 -13.10 11.11 6.65
CA VAL A 156 -11.91 11.33 7.49
C VAL A 156 -11.02 12.37 6.82
N ASP A 157 -10.62 13.40 7.57
CA ASP A 157 -9.67 14.43 7.13
C ASP A 157 -8.59 14.59 8.19
N LEU A 158 -7.44 13.94 7.96
CA LEU A 158 -6.29 13.99 8.87
C LEU A 158 -5.64 15.38 8.88
N THR A 159 -5.71 16.12 7.78
CA THR A 159 -5.23 17.51 7.71
C THR A 159 -6.09 18.44 8.58
N ALA A 160 -7.41 18.27 8.57
CA ALA A 160 -8.34 19.02 9.42
C ALA A 160 -8.42 18.48 10.84
N GLY A 161 -7.96 17.24 11.07
CA GLY A 161 -8.04 16.53 12.35
C GLY A 161 -9.47 16.16 12.73
N THR A 162 -10.28 15.71 11.76
CA THR A 162 -11.70 15.41 11.97
C THR A 162 -12.14 14.15 11.25
N ALA A 163 -13.11 13.44 11.84
CA ALA A 163 -13.82 12.36 11.16
C ALA A 163 -15.33 12.39 11.46
N THR A 164 -16.13 11.89 10.53
CA THR A 164 -17.59 11.76 10.67
C THR A 164 -18.07 10.44 10.07
N GLY A 165 -19.24 9.96 10.50
CA GLY A 165 -19.86 8.71 10.02
C GLY A 165 -20.44 7.88 11.16
N GLU A 166 -19.68 7.78 12.26
CA GLU A 166 -20.14 7.21 13.54
C GLU A 166 -20.37 8.26 14.63
N GLY A 167 -20.00 9.51 14.33
CA GLY A 167 -20.36 10.72 15.04
C GLY A 167 -19.54 11.89 14.52
N THR A 168 -18.92 12.69 15.39
CA THR A 168 -18.04 13.80 14.99
C THR A 168 -16.79 13.79 15.85
N ASP A 169 -15.75 13.15 15.32
CA ASP A 169 -14.52 12.90 16.05
C ASP A 169 -13.51 14.01 15.78
N THR A 170 -12.62 14.18 16.74
CA THR A 170 -11.39 14.95 16.60
C THR A 170 -10.21 14.00 16.61
N ILE A 171 -9.30 14.19 15.65
CA ILE A 171 -8.10 13.36 15.49
C ILE A 171 -6.90 14.28 15.58
N VAL A 172 -6.00 14.00 16.51
CA VAL A 172 -4.72 14.70 16.65
C VAL A 172 -3.68 13.92 15.85
N VAL A 173 -3.10 14.60 14.85
CA VAL A 173 -2.06 14.05 13.98
C VAL A 173 -0.81 14.92 14.12
N GLU A 174 0.21 14.40 14.81
CA GLU A 174 1.47 15.12 15.07
C GLU A 174 2.65 14.61 14.21
N GLY A 175 2.39 13.69 13.28
CA GLY A 175 3.37 13.09 12.38
C GLY A 175 2.72 12.12 11.38
N PRO A 176 3.51 11.19 10.79
CA PRO A 176 2.97 10.13 9.94
C PRO A 176 1.88 9.33 10.67
N ALA A 177 0.76 9.09 10.01
CA ALA A 177 -0.38 8.39 10.58
C ALA A 177 -1.07 7.55 9.51
N GLY A 178 -2.18 6.90 9.85
CA GLY A 178 -2.97 6.18 8.87
C GLY A 178 -4.45 6.10 9.20
N VAL A 179 -5.19 5.63 8.21
CA VAL A 179 -6.64 5.43 8.28
C VAL A 179 -6.95 4.04 7.76
N VAL A 180 -7.82 3.33 8.47
CA VAL A 180 -8.57 2.20 7.90
C VAL A 180 -10.02 2.66 7.78
N GLY A 181 -10.53 2.77 6.55
CA GLY A 181 -11.92 3.08 6.29
C GLY A 181 -12.85 1.89 6.55
N SER A 182 -14.10 2.08 6.18
CA SER A 182 -15.22 1.18 6.34
C SER A 182 -15.38 0.26 5.12
N ALA A 183 -16.46 -0.53 5.08
CA ALA A 183 -16.82 -1.34 3.91
C ALA A 183 -17.77 -0.60 2.94
N PHE A 184 -17.80 0.74 3.00
CA PHE A 184 -18.66 1.60 2.20
C PHE A 184 -17.85 2.70 1.54
N GLY A 185 -18.42 3.34 0.51
CA GLY A 185 -17.74 4.41 -0.23
C GLY A 185 -17.39 5.63 0.63
N ASP A 186 -16.16 5.67 1.08
CA ASP A 186 -15.60 6.60 2.03
C ASP A 186 -14.94 7.80 1.34
N ARG A 187 -14.72 8.84 2.14
CA ARG A 187 -13.93 9.99 1.72
C ARG A 187 -12.79 10.20 2.70
N ILE A 188 -11.57 9.92 2.26
CA ILE A 188 -10.38 10.00 3.11
C ILE A 188 -9.45 11.07 2.55
N THR A 189 -9.05 12.01 3.40
CA THR A 189 -8.03 13.01 3.12
C THR A 189 -6.89 12.81 4.09
N GLY A 190 -5.70 12.58 3.56
CA GLY A 190 -4.45 12.43 4.27
C GLY A 190 -3.97 13.71 4.96
N SER A 191 -2.76 13.64 5.49
CA SER A 191 -2.02 14.69 6.14
C SER A 191 -0.88 15.19 5.21
N PRO A 192 -0.16 16.27 5.57
CA PRO A 192 1.06 16.66 4.85
C PRO A 192 2.29 15.78 5.17
N TYR A 193 2.10 14.67 5.88
CA TYR A 193 3.13 13.69 6.22
C TYR A 193 2.85 12.41 5.46
N ARG A 194 3.78 11.45 5.54
CA ARG A 194 3.50 10.10 5.04
C ARG A 194 2.25 9.53 5.71
N ASP A 195 1.30 9.12 4.91
CA ASP A 195 0.11 8.41 5.34
C ASP A 195 0.10 6.95 4.93
N LEU A 196 -0.54 6.12 5.75
CA LEU A 196 -0.93 4.76 5.40
C LEU A 196 -2.46 4.68 5.38
N ILE A 197 -3.04 4.68 4.18
CA ILE A 197 -4.48 4.68 4.00
C ILE A 197 -4.92 3.35 3.38
N GLN A 198 -5.84 2.67 4.06
CA GLN A 198 -6.60 1.55 3.54
C GLN A 198 -8.06 1.98 3.50
N ALA A 199 -8.62 2.22 2.31
CA ALA A 199 -9.96 2.78 2.18
C ALA A 199 -11.04 1.74 2.49
N GLY A 200 -10.96 0.55 1.89
CA GLY A 200 -11.79 -0.58 2.30
C GLY A 200 -12.42 -1.27 1.11
N ASP A 201 -13.71 -1.58 1.23
CA ASP A 201 -14.56 -1.98 0.10
C ASP A 201 -15.48 -0.78 -0.22
N GLY A 202 -15.96 -0.68 -1.47
CA GLY A 202 -16.90 0.35 -1.89
C GLY A 202 -16.25 1.44 -2.73
N ASP A 203 -17.05 2.38 -3.26
CA ASP A 203 -16.54 3.43 -4.14
C ASP A 203 -15.85 4.54 -3.32
N ASP A 204 -14.54 4.46 -3.17
CA ASP A 204 -13.77 5.34 -2.28
C ASP A 204 -13.15 6.54 -3.00
N VAL A 205 -13.01 7.64 -2.26
CA VAL A 205 -12.25 8.82 -2.71
C VAL A 205 -11.14 9.14 -1.72
N VAL A 206 -9.89 8.94 -2.16
CA VAL A 206 -8.69 9.14 -1.36
C VAL A 206 -7.81 10.24 -1.96
N ASP A 207 -7.44 11.21 -1.12
CA ASP A 207 -6.46 12.27 -1.41
C ASP A 207 -5.33 12.16 -0.37
N GLY A 208 -4.18 11.60 -0.74
CA GLY A 208 -3.00 11.42 0.10
C GLY A 208 -2.34 12.73 0.53
N ARG A 209 -2.68 13.84 -0.14
CA ARG A 209 -2.13 15.17 0.05
C ARG A 209 -0.66 15.28 -0.32
N GLY A 210 0.25 14.88 0.53
CA GLY A 210 1.67 14.99 0.22
C GLY A 210 2.48 14.45 1.36
N GLY A 211 3.62 13.87 1.04
CA GLY A 211 4.20 12.84 1.89
C GLY A 211 4.84 11.80 0.99
N ASP A 212 5.25 10.66 1.53
CA ASP A 212 5.58 9.50 0.70
C ASP A 212 4.52 8.45 1.06
N ASP A 213 3.36 8.53 0.43
CA ASP A 213 2.12 7.92 0.92
C ASP A 213 1.96 6.48 0.43
N HIS A 214 1.24 5.69 1.21
CA HIS A 214 0.83 4.35 0.82
C HIS A 214 -0.69 4.22 0.84
N LEU A 215 -1.29 4.20 -0.35
CA LEU A 215 -2.74 4.18 -0.55
C LEU A 215 -3.17 2.82 -1.10
N VAL A 216 -4.01 2.11 -0.33
CA VAL A 216 -4.73 0.92 -0.77
C VAL A 216 -6.20 1.30 -0.85
N VAL A 217 -6.71 1.52 -2.05
CA VAL A 217 -8.12 1.90 -2.24
C VAL A 217 -9.01 0.67 -2.29
N ASP A 218 -8.53 -0.41 -2.90
CA ASP A 218 -9.32 -1.63 -3.05
C ASP A 218 -8.45 -2.88 -2.82
N GLY A 219 -8.89 -3.77 -1.93
CA GLY A 219 -8.30 -5.10 -1.72
C GLY A 219 -7.62 -5.34 -0.38
N GLY A 220 -7.67 -6.61 0.05
CA GLY A 220 -7.01 -7.10 1.25
C GLY A 220 -5.69 -7.83 0.96
N ALA A 221 -4.61 -7.38 1.61
CA ALA A 221 -3.80 -8.18 2.55
C ALA A 221 -2.36 -7.63 2.72
N ASP A 222 -2.17 -6.69 3.66
CA ASP A 222 -1.08 -6.82 4.66
C ASP A 222 -1.32 -6.03 5.97
N THR A 223 -2.57 -5.88 6.42
CA THR A 223 -2.90 -5.19 7.68
C THR A 223 -4.08 -5.83 8.37
N THR A 224 -3.83 -6.95 9.05
CA THR A 224 -4.64 -7.49 10.18
C THR A 224 -6.12 -7.84 9.97
N THR A 225 -6.78 -7.44 8.89
CA THR A 225 -8.14 -7.86 8.51
C THR A 225 -8.10 -8.36 7.07
N SER A 226 -8.07 -9.69 6.94
CA SER A 226 -8.14 -10.35 5.64
C SER A 226 -9.56 -10.19 5.07
N LEU A 227 -9.81 -9.16 4.28
CA LEU A 227 -10.98 -9.13 3.42
C LEU A 227 -10.67 -9.98 2.18
N PRO A 228 -11.45 -11.05 1.90
CA PRO A 228 -11.30 -11.77 0.65
C PRO A 228 -11.61 -10.83 -0.50
N ALA A 229 -10.77 -10.83 -1.53
CA ALA A 229 -11.10 -10.18 -2.80
C ALA A 229 -12.53 -10.58 -3.21
N LEU A 230 -13.35 -9.58 -3.57
CA LEU A 230 -14.43 -9.58 -4.58
C LEU A 230 -15.64 -8.71 -4.16
N ASP A 231 -15.53 -7.38 -4.34
CA ASP A 231 -16.45 -6.50 -5.09
C ASP A 231 -15.78 -5.12 -5.18
N GLY A 232 -14.67 -5.01 -5.94
CA GLY A 232 -13.88 -3.77 -5.97
C GLY A 232 -14.73 -2.61 -6.47
N GLY A 233 -14.76 -1.54 -5.68
CA GLY A 233 -15.49 -0.30 -5.98
C GLY A 233 -14.88 0.44 -7.16
N ASP A 234 -15.58 1.43 -7.68
CA ASP A 234 -14.99 2.33 -8.67
C ASP A 234 -14.26 3.48 -7.92
N ASP A 235 -12.95 3.33 -7.72
CA ASP A 235 -12.17 4.22 -6.84
C ASP A 235 -11.53 5.42 -7.53
N VAL A 236 -11.29 6.48 -6.75
CA VAL A 236 -10.45 7.61 -7.14
C VAL A 236 -9.38 7.85 -6.07
N ALA A 237 -8.12 7.68 -6.45
CA ALA A 237 -6.96 7.90 -5.57
C ALA A 237 -5.97 8.88 -6.18
N ASP A 238 -5.51 9.82 -5.36
CA ASP A 238 -4.44 10.75 -5.69
C ASP A 238 -3.37 10.69 -4.59
N GLY A 239 -2.12 10.38 -4.96
CA GLY A 239 -0.97 10.41 -4.04
C GLY A 239 -0.55 11.82 -3.64
N GLY A 240 -0.74 12.81 -4.53
CA GLY A 240 -0.20 14.15 -4.35
C GLY A 240 1.31 14.23 -4.62
N PRO A 241 2.03 15.24 -4.09
CA PRO A 241 3.48 15.34 -4.24
C PRO A 241 4.18 14.38 -3.28
N GLY A 242 5.06 13.51 -3.79
CA GLY A 242 5.59 12.43 -2.97
C GLY A 242 6.32 11.37 -3.76
N THR A 243 6.92 10.39 -3.09
CA THR A 243 7.11 9.06 -3.69
C THR A 243 6.02 8.16 -3.12
N ASP A 244 4.99 7.93 -3.93
CA ASP A 244 3.76 7.31 -3.47
C ASP A 244 3.60 5.88 -3.98
N GLY A 245 2.95 5.04 -3.17
CA GLY A 245 2.56 3.68 -3.52
C GLY A 245 1.03 3.57 -3.58
N LEU A 246 0.48 3.40 -4.78
CA LEU A 246 -0.96 3.27 -5.00
C LEU A 246 -1.29 1.85 -5.47
N VAL A 247 -2.18 1.19 -4.74
CA VAL A 247 -2.61 -0.19 -4.99
C VAL A 247 -4.12 -0.23 -5.12
N SER A 248 -4.60 -0.79 -6.23
CA SER A 248 -6.03 -1.08 -6.40
C SER A 248 -6.29 -2.52 -6.90
N SER A 249 -7.48 -3.05 -6.59
CA SER A 249 -7.92 -4.35 -7.07
C SER A 249 -9.43 -4.48 -7.29
N GLY A 250 -9.83 -4.68 -8.55
CA GLY A 250 -11.26 -4.76 -8.89
C GLY A 250 -11.67 -3.46 -9.55
N GLY A 251 -12.95 -3.16 -9.66
CA GLY A 251 -13.36 -1.80 -10.02
C GLY A 251 -13.00 -1.26 -11.41
N THR A 252 -13.45 -0.02 -11.62
CA THR A 252 -13.00 0.89 -12.67
C THR A 252 -12.32 2.10 -12.03
N ASP A 253 -11.02 1.98 -11.78
CA ASP A 253 -10.33 2.90 -10.87
C ASP A 253 -9.57 4.01 -11.60
N GLN A 254 -9.39 5.13 -10.92
CA GLN A 254 -8.56 6.24 -11.36
C GLN A 254 -7.49 6.52 -10.32
N LEU A 255 -6.25 6.15 -10.62
CA LEU A 255 -5.11 6.39 -9.74
C LEU A 255 -4.17 7.43 -10.36
N SER A 256 -3.76 8.42 -9.57
CA SER A 256 -2.77 9.44 -9.91
C SER A 256 -1.64 9.41 -8.88
N GLY A 257 -0.39 9.25 -9.33
CA GLY A 257 0.80 9.43 -8.49
C GLY A 257 1.21 10.90 -8.33
N ASP A 258 0.70 11.78 -9.18
CA ASP A 258 1.02 13.20 -9.19
C ASP A 258 2.53 13.49 -9.33
N ALA A 259 3.22 14.04 -8.32
CA ALA A 259 4.57 14.55 -8.51
C ALA A 259 5.60 13.84 -7.62
N GLY A 260 6.29 12.86 -8.18
CA GLY A 260 7.57 12.37 -7.70
C GLY A 260 7.92 11.06 -8.35
N ASN A 261 8.43 10.07 -7.61
CA ASN A 261 8.75 8.77 -8.23
C ASN A 261 7.79 7.74 -7.68
N ASP A 262 6.77 7.41 -8.44
CA ASP A 262 5.60 6.74 -7.89
C ASP A 262 5.51 5.28 -8.33
N PHE A 263 4.81 4.48 -7.53
CA PHE A 263 4.52 3.08 -7.82
C PHE A 263 3.02 2.85 -7.86
N LEU A 264 2.49 2.62 -9.06
CA LEU A 264 1.07 2.39 -9.28
C LEU A 264 0.86 0.94 -9.70
N THR A 265 -0.04 0.21 -9.03
CA THR A 265 -0.33 -1.18 -9.36
C THR A 265 -1.82 -1.50 -9.32
N THR A 266 -2.30 -2.21 -10.34
CA THR A 266 -3.68 -2.71 -10.43
C THR A 266 -3.74 -4.24 -10.54
N SER A 267 -4.82 -4.84 -10.06
CA SER A 267 -5.08 -6.29 -10.21
C SER A 267 -5.67 -6.67 -11.59
N PRO A 268 -5.66 -7.98 -11.97
CA PRO A 268 -6.10 -8.47 -13.28
C PRO A 268 -7.55 -8.22 -13.71
N VAL A 269 -8.42 -7.80 -12.77
CA VAL A 269 -9.86 -7.59 -12.99
C VAL A 269 -10.23 -6.11 -13.04
N THR A 270 -9.25 -5.23 -12.90
CA THR A 270 -9.39 -3.77 -12.83
C THR A 270 -9.53 -3.17 -14.22
N ALA A 271 -10.47 -2.25 -14.38
CA ALA A 271 -10.54 -1.32 -15.51
C ALA A 271 -10.14 0.09 -15.04
N GLY A 272 -10.01 1.05 -15.97
CA GLY A 272 -9.86 2.47 -15.60
C GLY A 272 -8.56 3.08 -16.09
N SER A 273 -7.92 3.93 -15.29
CA SER A 273 -6.73 4.66 -15.71
C SER A 273 -5.67 4.87 -14.63
N LEU A 274 -4.41 4.80 -15.02
CA LEU A 274 -3.25 5.12 -14.19
C LEU A 274 -2.49 6.32 -14.77
N ARG A 275 -2.15 7.26 -13.91
CA ARG A 275 -1.33 8.44 -14.25
C ARG A 275 -0.14 8.51 -13.31
N GLY A 276 1.07 8.35 -13.82
CA GLY A 276 2.29 8.50 -13.02
C GLY A 276 2.50 9.97 -12.66
N GLY A 277 2.74 10.81 -13.67
CA GLY A 277 2.92 12.24 -13.52
C GLY A 277 4.38 12.63 -13.69
N PRO A 278 4.88 13.75 -13.14
CA PRO A 278 6.29 14.10 -13.29
C PRO A 278 7.22 13.34 -12.33
N GLY A 279 8.10 12.50 -12.88
CA GLY A 279 9.30 12.01 -12.20
C GLY A 279 9.88 10.72 -12.77
N LYS A 280 9.91 9.63 -12.01
CA LYS A 280 10.40 8.33 -12.51
C LYS A 280 9.51 7.22 -12.00
N ASP A 281 8.50 6.93 -12.78
CA ASP A 281 7.38 6.17 -12.27
C ASP A 281 7.49 4.71 -12.68
N ARG A 282 6.91 3.86 -11.85
CA ARG A 282 6.83 2.42 -12.06
C ARG A 282 5.37 2.03 -12.04
N VAL A 283 4.84 1.74 -13.22
CA VAL A 283 3.43 1.39 -13.41
C VAL A 283 3.32 -0.10 -13.72
N TYR A 284 2.55 -0.82 -12.91
CA TYR A 284 2.14 -2.20 -13.20
C TYR A 284 0.64 -2.25 -13.46
N ALA A 285 0.26 -2.67 -14.67
CA ALA A 285 -1.15 -2.75 -15.05
C ALA A 285 -1.49 -4.11 -15.66
N GLU A 286 -2.67 -4.63 -15.32
CA GLU A 286 -3.26 -5.81 -15.95
C GLU A 286 -4.75 -5.57 -16.20
N GLY A 287 -5.23 -5.88 -17.40
CA GLY A 287 -6.64 -5.66 -17.77
C GLY A 287 -6.84 -4.45 -18.69
N PRO A 288 -8.08 -3.97 -18.88
CA PRO A 288 -8.41 -2.83 -19.74
C PRO A 288 -8.14 -1.48 -19.04
N VAL A 289 -6.88 -1.21 -18.76
CA VAL A 289 -6.42 0.01 -18.05
C VAL A 289 -5.70 0.91 -19.03
N ASP A 290 -6.09 2.18 -19.09
CA ASP A 290 -5.36 3.20 -19.83
C ASP A 290 -4.21 3.73 -18.95
N VAL A 291 -3.00 3.85 -19.51
CA VAL A 291 -1.82 4.28 -18.77
C VAL A 291 -1.25 5.54 -19.40
N SER A 292 -0.93 6.54 -18.58
CA SER A 292 -0.12 7.70 -18.93
C SER A 292 0.99 7.79 -17.90
N ALA A 293 2.23 7.51 -18.31
CA ALA A 293 3.36 7.49 -17.39
C ALA A 293 3.72 8.91 -16.92
N GLY A 294 3.60 9.90 -17.80
CA GLY A 294 3.87 11.30 -17.48
C GLY A 294 5.27 11.74 -17.90
N ALA A 295 5.85 12.72 -17.21
CA ALA A 295 7.11 13.30 -17.63
C ALA A 295 8.27 12.68 -16.85
N GLY A 296 9.15 11.92 -17.50
CA GLY A 296 10.07 11.15 -16.68
C GLY A 296 11.02 10.22 -17.37
N LYS A 297 11.44 9.19 -16.62
CA LYS A 297 12.09 8.01 -17.17
C LYS A 297 11.37 6.83 -16.59
N ASP A 298 10.32 6.44 -17.27
CA ASP A 298 9.28 5.65 -16.64
C ASP A 298 9.36 4.19 -17.10
N GLN A 299 8.93 3.31 -16.21
CA GLN A 299 8.84 1.88 -16.46
C GLN A 299 7.39 1.45 -16.37
N ILE A 300 6.87 0.94 -17.48
CA ILE A 300 5.51 0.42 -17.59
C ILE A 300 5.61 -1.09 -17.81
N ASP A 301 5.16 -1.86 -16.83
CA ASP A 301 5.02 -3.30 -16.91
C ASP A 301 3.53 -3.62 -17.13
N TYR A 302 3.16 -4.05 -18.34
CA TYR A 302 1.74 -4.21 -18.72
C TYR A 302 1.43 -5.65 -19.12
N VAL A 303 0.51 -6.29 -18.40
CA VAL A 303 -0.02 -7.61 -18.75
C VAL A 303 -1.27 -7.46 -19.60
N LEU A 304 -1.12 -7.69 -20.91
CA LEU A 304 -2.21 -7.59 -21.87
C LEU A 304 -3.06 -8.86 -21.86
N GLN A 305 -4.39 -8.70 -21.81
CA GLN A 305 -5.34 -9.81 -22.01
C GLN A 305 -6.15 -9.59 -23.31
N PRO A 306 -6.75 -10.65 -23.90
CA PRO A 306 -7.53 -10.52 -25.12
C PRO A 306 -8.90 -9.86 -24.85
N GLY A 307 -9.43 -9.16 -25.85
CA GLY A 307 -10.84 -8.73 -25.87
C GLY A 307 -11.11 -7.23 -25.78
N PHE A 308 -10.15 -6.42 -25.34
CA PHE A 308 -10.36 -5.00 -25.05
C PHE A 308 -9.47 -4.04 -25.85
N ARG A 309 -9.76 -2.75 -25.70
CA ARG A 309 -8.91 -1.66 -26.18
C ARG A 309 -8.35 -0.90 -24.99
N THR A 310 -7.10 -0.49 -25.10
CA THR A 310 -6.35 0.27 -24.08
C THR A 310 -5.37 1.19 -24.80
N GLU A 311 -5.02 2.29 -24.18
CA GLU A 311 -3.94 3.17 -24.58
C GLU A 311 -2.86 3.23 -23.50
N ILE A 312 -1.59 3.13 -23.92
CA ILE A 312 -0.43 3.32 -23.06
C ILE A 312 0.38 4.47 -23.63
N ASP A 313 0.54 5.54 -22.87
CA ASP A 313 1.35 6.69 -23.22
C ASP A 313 2.55 6.78 -22.28
N GLY A 314 3.74 6.84 -22.87
CA GLY A 314 4.96 7.17 -22.14
C GLY A 314 5.05 8.66 -21.80
N ASP A 315 4.31 9.52 -22.51
CA ASP A 315 4.40 10.98 -22.43
C ASP A 315 5.86 11.49 -22.61
N GLY A 316 6.30 12.46 -21.81
CA GLY A 316 7.52 13.22 -22.05
C GLY A 316 8.72 12.64 -21.32
N GLY A 317 9.50 11.75 -21.94
CA GLY A 317 10.56 11.12 -21.17
C GLY A 317 11.55 10.27 -21.96
N ARG A 318 12.15 9.32 -21.24
CA ARG A 318 12.72 8.13 -21.86
C ARG A 318 12.12 6.93 -21.18
N ASP A 319 11.18 6.33 -21.88
CA ASP A 319 10.23 5.44 -21.25
C ASP A 319 10.38 4.03 -21.80
N SER A 320 10.07 3.07 -20.94
CA SER A 320 10.17 1.66 -21.25
C SER A 320 8.85 0.95 -20.96
N LEU A 321 8.42 0.16 -21.94
CA LEU A 321 7.24 -0.69 -21.84
C LEU A 321 7.68 -2.16 -21.92
N ASP A 322 7.49 -2.93 -20.85
CA ASP A 322 7.47 -4.39 -20.90
C ASP A 322 6.02 -4.87 -21.07
N LEU A 323 5.67 -5.22 -22.29
CA LEU A 323 4.35 -5.71 -22.64
C LEU A 323 4.32 -7.25 -22.62
N GLN A 324 3.69 -7.81 -21.59
CA GLN A 324 3.51 -9.24 -21.44
C GLN A 324 2.15 -9.70 -22.00
N LEU A 325 2.15 -10.58 -23.00
CA LEU A 325 0.94 -11.26 -23.44
C LEU A 325 0.53 -12.32 -22.42
N SER A 326 -0.69 -12.21 -21.87
CA SER A 326 -1.21 -13.20 -20.93
C SER A 326 -1.40 -14.58 -21.57
N ARG A 327 -1.53 -15.61 -20.73
CA ARG A 327 -1.77 -17.00 -21.18
C ARG A 327 -3.13 -17.19 -21.88
N ALA A 328 -4.02 -16.20 -21.81
CA ALA A 328 -5.32 -16.23 -22.48
C ALA A 328 -5.20 -16.05 -24.00
N PHE A 329 -4.08 -15.49 -24.49
CA PHE A 329 -3.79 -15.46 -25.93
C PHE A 329 -3.44 -16.87 -26.45
N GLY A 330 -3.87 -17.15 -27.68
CA GLY A 330 -3.63 -18.44 -28.34
C GLY A 330 -2.19 -18.62 -28.81
N THR A 331 -1.77 -19.87 -29.03
CA THR A 331 -0.46 -20.12 -29.67
C THR A 331 -0.49 -19.78 -31.16
N GLY A 332 0.52 -19.06 -31.67
CA GLY A 332 0.63 -18.76 -33.10
C GLY A 332 -0.16 -17.52 -33.56
N GLU A 333 -0.62 -16.70 -32.63
CA GLU A 333 -1.20 -15.39 -32.95
C GLU A 333 -0.25 -14.53 -33.77
N LYS A 334 -0.81 -13.73 -34.68
CA LYS A 334 -0.03 -12.78 -35.46
C LYS A 334 -0.20 -11.41 -34.84
N VAL A 335 0.87 -10.92 -34.24
CA VAL A 335 0.90 -9.63 -33.55
C VAL A 335 1.69 -8.65 -34.40
N ARG A 336 1.08 -7.50 -34.68
CA ARG A 336 1.70 -6.43 -35.45
C ARG A 336 1.84 -5.19 -34.60
N VAL A 337 3.09 -4.78 -34.42
CA VAL A 337 3.53 -3.54 -33.79
C VAL A 337 3.82 -2.53 -34.90
N ASP A 338 3.02 -1.45 -34.98
CA ASP A 338 3.09 -0.45 -36.05
C ASP A 338 3.37 0.94 -35.44
N ARG A 339 4.65 1.28 -35.28
CA ARG A 339 5.09 2.56 -34.68
C ARG A 339 4.54 3.78 -35.42
N PRO A 340 4.53 3.87 -36.76
CA PRO A 340 3.97 5.05 -37.45
C PRO A 340 2.48 5.31 -37.19
N ARG A 341 1.76 4.31 -36.66
CA ARG A 341 0.35 4.42 -36.27
C ARG A 341 0.13 4.31 -34.77
N ASN A 342 1.20 4.27 -33.97
CA ASN A 342 1.16 4.12 -32.51
C ASN A 342 0.23 3.00 -32.05
N ARG A 343 0.32 1.83 -32.70
CA ARG A 343 -0.66 0.75 -32.45
C ARG A 343 -0.09 -0.66 -32.52
N ILE A 344 -0.53 -1.50 -31.61
CA ILE A 344 -0.34 -2.95 -31.60
C ILE A 344 -1.69 -3.62 -31.91
N THR A 345 -1.68 -4.57 -32.85
CA THR A 345 -2.88 -5.25 -33.34
C THR A 345 -2.68 -6.75 -33.42
N PHE A 346 -3.79 -7.47 -33.20
CA PHE A 346 -3.82 -8.92 -33.13
C PHE A 346 -4.73 -9.46 -34.24
N THR A 347 -4.21 -10.35 -35.09
CA THR A 347 -5.00 -10.88 -36.21
C THR A 347 -6.11 -11.80 -35.69
N GLY A 348 -7.37 -11.48 -36.02
CA GLY A 348 -8.53 -12.28 -35.61
C GLY A 348 -9.00 -12.02 -34.17
N SER A 349 -8.44 -11.01 -33.50
CA SER A 349 -8.89 -10.55 -32.18
C SER A 349 -9.44 -9.12 -32.26
N THR A 350 -10.33 -8.78 -31.32
CA THR A 350 -10.80 -7.40 -31.10
C THR A 350 -9.78 -6.55 -30.34
N THR A 351 -8.73 -7.17 -29.77
CA THR A 351 -7.69 -6.50 -29.00
C THR A 351 -6.95 -5.46 -29.83
N ARG A 352 -6.87 -4.24 -29.30
CA ARG A 352 -6.09 -3.14 -29.89
C ARG A 352 -5.45 -2.34 -28.77
N LEU A 353 -4.14 -2.16 -28.84
CA LEU A 353 -3.39 -1.34 -27.91
C LEU A 353 -2.83 -0.13 -28.67
N GLY A 354 -3.22 1.07 -28.25
CA GLY A 354 -2.50 2.29 -28.61
C GLY A 354 -1.22 2.37 -27.78
N TYR A 355 -0.08 2.67 -28.38
CA TYR A 355 1.14 2.92 -27.60
C TYR A 355 1.91 4.10 -28.17
N PHE A 356 2.16 5.08 -27.31
CA PHE A 356 2.65 6.41 -27.65
C PHE A 356 3.90 6.72 -26.84
N GLU A 357 4.81 7.50 -27.43
CA GLU A 357 5.96 8.10 -26.74
C GLU A 357 6.85 7.16 -25.89
N VAL A 358 6.89 5.87 -26.24
CA VAL A 358 7.80 4.88 -25.62
C VAL A 358 9.05 4.66 -26.48
N GLU A 359 10.25 4.82 -25.92
CA GLU A 359 11.54 4.60 -26.61
C GLU A 359 11.99 3.14 -26.60
N ARG A 360 11.65 2.40 -25.54
CA ARG A 360 12.01 0.99 -25.42
C ARG A 360 10.79 0.11 -25.25
N LEU A 361 10.62 -0.80 -26.20
CA LEU A 361 9.57 -1.82 -26.15
C LEU A 361 10.20 -3.19 -25.96
N ASP A 362 9.98 -3.78 -24.79
CA ASP A 362 10.22 -5.18 -24.54
C ASP A 362 8.83 -5.88 -24.63
N VAL A 363 8.74 -6.98 -25.38
CA VAL A 363 7.50 -7.77 -25.48
C VAL A 363 7.76 -9.21 -25.09
N SER A 364 6.86 -9.79 -24.32
CA SER A 364 7.00 -11.14 -23.78
C SER A 364 5.67 -11.90 -23.81
N GLY A 365 5.70 -13.20 -23.49
CA GLY A 365 4.50 -14.03 -23.41
C GLY A 365 4.10 -14.79 -24.69
N GLY A 366 3.48 -15.95 -24.51
CA GLY A 366 2.98 -16.82 -25.59
C GLY A 366 4.01 -17.29 -26.64
N HIS A 367 3.49 -17.83 -27.74
CA HIS A 367 4.26 -18.22 -28.93
C HIS A 367 3.72 -17.54 -30.22
N PRO A 368 3.61 -16.20 -30.27
CA PRO A 368 3.11 -15.50 -31.46
C PRO A 368 4.16 -15.37 -32.58
N HIS A 369 3.68 -14.98 -33.76
CA HIS A 369 4.47 -14.45 -34.85
C HIS A 369 4.44 -12.92 -34.81
N TRP A 370 5.58 -12.30 -34.52
CA TRP A 370 5.70 -10.84 -34.39
C TRP A 370 6.03 -10.18 -35.73
N THR A 371 5.37 -9.06 -36.01
CA THR A 371 5.75 -8.13 -37.06
C THR A 371 5.95 -6.75 -36.44
N PHE A 372 7.17 -6.22 -36.48
CA PHE A 372 7.49 -4.87 -36.04
C PHE A 372 7.74 -3.96 -37.23
N VAL A 373 7.13 -2.77 -37.19
CA VAL A 373 7.31 -1.71 -38.18
C VAL A 373 7.68 -0.43 -37.44
N GLY A 374 8.96 -0.07 -37.52
CA GLY A 374 9.57 1.13 -36.94
C GLY A 374 9.32 2.42 -37.72
N THR A 375 9.97 3.49 -37.29
CA THR A 375 9.80 4.85 -37.84
C THR A 375 11.05 5.35 -38.59
N ARG A 376 11.50 6.56 -38.30
CA ARG A 376 12.80 7.11 -38.72
C ARG A 376 13.62 7.57 -37.50
N ALA A 377 13.10 7.31 -36.30
CA ALA A 377 13.74 7.61 -35.03
C ALA A 377 14.46 6.36 -34.53
N ASP A 378 15.31 6.52 -33.53
CA ASP A 378 16.02 5.39 -32.92
C ASP A 378 15.02 4.54 -32.13
N GLU A 379 14.95 3.24 -32.41
CA GLU A 379 14.07 2.32 -31.70
C GLU A 379 14.80 1.13 -31.07
N SER A 380 14.36 0.74 -29.87
CA SER A 380 14.82 -0.48 -29.20
C SER A 380 13.67 -1.47 -29.03
N LEU A 381 13.76 -2.61 -29.71
CA LEU A 381 12.81 -3.73 -29.55
C LEU A 381 13.52 -4.97 -29.03
N ARG A 382 12.97 -5.54 -27.96
CA ARG A 382 13.34 -6.87 -27.48
C ARG A 382 12.14 -7.79 -27.45
N VAL A 383 12.27 -8.98 -28.03
CA VAL A 383 11.21 -10.00 -27.98
C VAL A 383 11.67 -11.18 -27.10
N LEU A 384 11.05 -11.31 -25.93
CA LEU A 384 11.30 -12.38 -24.95
C LEU A 384 10.25 -13.50 -25.14
N GLY A 385 10.48 -14.36 -26.13
CA GLY A 385 9.57 -15.45 -26.49
C GLY A 385 9.13 -15.38 -27.96
N GLY A 386 8.03 -16.05 -28.33
CA GLY A 386 7.53 -16.05 -29.72
C GLY A 386 8.13 -17.11 -30.66
N ARG A 387 7.45 -17.33 -31.80
CA ARG A 387 7.84 -18.29 -32.86
C ARG A 387 8.76 -17.69 -33.92
N SER A 388 8.65 -16.39 -34.15
CA SER A 388 9.44 -15.63 -35.13
C SER A 388 9.19 -14.14 -34.95
N LEU A 389 10.18 -13.33 -35.32
CA LEU A 389 10.09 -11.89 -35.48
C LEU A 389 10.40 -11.47 -36.91
N THR A 390 9.57 -10.60 -37.47
CA THR A 390 9.90 -9.82 -38.67
C THR A 390 9.91 -8.34 -38.30
N ALA A 391 11.10 -7.73 -38.23
CA ALA A 391 11.30 -6.34 -37.85
C ALA A 391 11.81 -5.50 -39.03
N TYR A 392 11.24 -4.30 -39.17
CA TYR A 392 11.65 -3.30 -40.16
C TYR A 392 11.86 -1.95 -39.46
N GLY A 393 13.10 -1.51 -39.28
CA GLY A 393 13.44 -0.23 -38.64
C GLY A 393 13.05 0.99 -39.48
N ARG A 394 13.38 0.98 -40.77
CA ARG A 394 13.09 2.05 -41.78
C ARG A 394 13.90 3.34 -41.60
N GLY A 395 14.57 3.52 -40.48
CA GLY A 395 15.69 4.44 -40.27
C GLY A 395 15.84 4.87 -38.80
N GLY A 396 16.97 5.46 -38.43
CA GLY A 396 17.37 5.65 -37.03
C GLY A 396 18.53 4.72 -36.69
N ASP A 397 19.16 4.88 -35.53
CA ASP A 397 20.17 3.94 -35.00
C ASP A 397 19.44 2.88 -34.14
N ASP A 398 18.94 1.81 -34.77
CA ASP A 398 18.02 0.84 -34.15
C ASP A 398 18.72 -0.30 -33.40
N VAL A 399 18.03 -0.89 -32.43
CA VAL A 399 18.48 -2.08 -31.68
C VAL A 399 17.38 -3.15 -31.63
N PHE A 400 17.65 -4.31 -32.26
CA PHE A 400 16.73 -5.44 -32.29
C PHE A 400 17.29 -6.70 -31.60
N TYR A 401 16.48 -7.32 -30.76
CA TYR A 401 16.73 -8.66 -30.21
C TYR A 401 15.63 -9.63 -30.66
N GLY A 402 16.03 -10.64 -31.42
CA GLY A 402 15.19 -11.69 -31.99
C GLY A 402 14.70 -12.74 -30.98
N THR A 403 13.94 -13.68 -31.50
CA THR A 403 13.30 -14.80 -30.78
C THR A 403 14.16 -16.06 -30.84
N GLY A 404 13.70 -17.18 -30.28
CA GLY A 404 14.32 -18.49 -30.51
C GLY A 404 14.00 -19.12 -31.89
N GLY A 405 13.32 -18.37 -32.76
CA GLY A 405 12.66 -18.85 -33.97
C GLY A 405 13.45 -18.62 -35.25
N ARG A 406 12.76 -18.31 -36.34
CA ARG A 406 13.40 -17.80 -37.57
C ARG A 406 13.01 -16.34 -37.70
N ASP A 407 14.01 -15.47 -37.63
CA ASP A 407 13.79 -14.04 -37.63
C ASP A 407 14.28 -13.37 -38.91
N LEU A 408 13.63 -12.25 -39.24
CA LEU A 408 14.05 -11.30 -40.25
C LEU A 408 14.19 -9.94 -39.57
N LEU A 409 15.42 -9.44 -39.44
CA LEU A 409 15.74 -8.18 -38.77
C LEU A 409 16.32 -7.21 -39.81
N ASP A 410 15.54 -6.24 -40.27
CA ASP A 410 15.96 -5.22 -41.22
C ASP A 410 16.10 -3.87 -40.52
N GLY A 411 17.34 -3.39 -40.29
CA GLY A 411 17.60 -2.12 -39.61
C GLY A 411 17.20 -0.91 -40.47
N GLY A 412 17.42 -0.99 -41.77
CA GLY A 412 17.14 0.09 -42.70
C GLY A 412 18.28 1.10 -42.77
N ARG A 413 18.02 2.37 -42.46
CA ARG A 413 19.00 3.46 -42.61
C ARG A 413 19.47 3.96 -41.24
N GLY A 414 20.72 3.70 -40.90
CA GLY A 414 21.36 4.27 -39.72
C GLY A 414 22.55 3.42 -39.31
N ARG A 415 22.83 3.35 -38.01
CA ARG A 415 23.83 2.43 -37.43
C ARG A 415 23.14 1.45 -36.50
N ASP A 416 22.69 0.37 -37.10
CA ASP A 416 21.79 -0.57 -36.48
C ASP A 416 22.54 -1.73 -35.82
N ARG A 417 21.92 -2.26 -34.77
CA ARG A 417 22.39 -3.45 -34.05
C ARG A 417 21.29 -4.48 -34.00
N ALA A 418 21.65 -5.73 -34.30
CA ALA A 418 20.70 -6.84 -34.21
C ALA A 418 21.35 -8.07 -33.58
N ASN A 419 20.61 -8.77 -32.74
CA ASN A 419 20.95 -10.10 -32.26
C ASN A 419 19.83 -11.07 -32.60
N GLY A 420 20.07 -12.00 -33.53
CA GLY A 420 19.08 -13.02 -33.93
C GLY A 420 18.77 -14.05 -32.85
N SER A 421 19.55 -14.11 -31.77
CA SER A 421 19.44 -15.14 -30.72
C SER A 421 19.71 -16.55 -31.27
N SER A 422 18.98 -17.58 -30.84
CA SER A 422 19.04 -18.92 -31.41
C SER A 422 18.03 -19.04 -32.54
N GLY A 423 18.37 -19.67 -33.66
CA GLY A 423 17.40 -19.70 -34.75
C GLY A 423 17.99 -19.98 -36.10
N ARG A 424 17.27 -19.61 -37.15
CA ARG A 424 17.84 -19.43 -38.48
C ARG A 424 17.40 -18.09 -39.03
N ASP A 425 18.21 -17.09 -38.77
CA ASP A 425 17.88 -15.68 -38.79
C ASP A 425 18.57 -14.97 -39.95
N THR A 426 17.93 -13.89 -40.39
CA THR A 426 18.39 -13.06 -41.51
C THR A 426 18.42 -11.62 -41.06
N CYS A 427 19.60 -11.02 -41.09
CA CYS A 427 19.80 -9.62 -40.76
C CYS A 427 20.12 -8.85 -42.04
N VAL A 428 19.40 -7.76 -42.28
CA VAL A 428 19.47 -6.94 -43.51
C VAL A 428 19.71 -5.50 -43.11
N SER A 429 20.64 -4.82 -43.78
CA SER A 429 20.96 -3.41 -43.44
C SER A 429 21.26 -3.23 -41.94
N VAL A 430 22.15 -4.07 -41.37
CA VAL A 430 22.56 -4.00 -39.96
C VAL A 430 24.08 -3.97 -39.84
N GLU A 431 24.63 -2.89 -39.27
CA GLU A 431 26.07 -2.67 -39.12
C GLU A 431 26.68 -3.60 -38.05
N ARG A 432 25.95 -3.88 -36.96
CA ARG A 432 26.40 -4.78 -35.88
C ARG A 432 25.41 -5.91 -35.65
N ALA A 433 25.52 -6.94 -36.46
CA ALA A 433 24.76 -8.18 -36.31
C ALA A 433 25.50 -9.22 -35.45
N VAL A 434 24.76 -9.90 -34.57
CA VAL A 434 25.17 -11.06 -33.76
C VAL A 434 24.16 -12.18 -34.02
N SER A 435 24.64 -13.43 -34.11
CA SER A 435 23.79 -14.62 -34.32
C SER A 435 22.81 -14.51 -35.51
N CYS A 436 23.29 -14.08 -36.68
CA CYS A 436 22.51 -14.15 -37.93
C CYS A 436 23.27 -14.93 -39.01
N GLU A 437 22.62 -15.90 -39.64
CA GLU A 437 23.21 -16.78 -40.67
C GLU A 437 23.33 -16.10 -42.03
N ARG A 438 22.49 -15.09 -42.30
CA ARG A 438 22.54 -14.32 -43.54
C ARG A 438 22.60 -12.84 -43.22
N ARG A 439 23.61 -12.18 -43.78
CA ARG A 439 23.78 -10.72 -43.81
C ARG A 439 23.63 -10.27 -45.26
N ARG A 440 22.77 -9.29 -45.51
CA ARG A 440 22.57 -8.72 -46.86
C ARG A 440 22.56 -7.21 -46.83
#